data_AF-A0A8C5RNK8-F1
#
_entry.id   AF-A0A8C5RNK8-F1
#
_cell.length_a   1.000
_cell.length_b   1.000
_cell.length_c   1.000
_cell.angle_alpha   90.00
_cell.angle_beta   90.00
_cell.angle_gamma   90.00
#
_symmetry.space_group_name_H-M   'P 1'
#
loop_
_entity.id
_entity.type
_entity.pdbx_description
1 polymer ?
#
loop_
_entity_poly.entity_id
_entity_poly.type
_entity_poly.pdbx_seq_one_letter_code
_entity_poly.pdbx_strand_id
1 'polypeptide(L)'
;MPFPGGLWWLLCCRQGFTLLRRDYCEASQGVASEEVEESFELRRQGDEDSTLQVNLTQPSRASSCSERSLPVTEETYSLITENCGRMQHEPDAILKGWLQREVRGGIKKPWLRPRKYWFVLTEDSLDYYSGCEVTAQRLGSLVLTSLCSVLWPDKQTYKETGYWAVTVFGRKHCYRLYTEHLNEAVHWVCALQKVIISKAPLQTPTQLLMHDIEENHNSPEILDQIYRNNPILRYTAGPIYAPLLPFPYAAQGGQGYAGLRDEAVKLFHSLQQLEELRDPILLMQGVLQTCHDLPALVDEIFCQLVKQTTQPPIPGAPTDLRYWQLLVCMSYTFIPSVPILCYLHLHLQRMEKLFPRSAVTHYGHLITQALHKSKGRECVPSLDEIATLIGSQEIPHSIHCPGTTTCYVAITSNVTAQKHV
;
A
#
# COMPACT_ATOMS: atom_id res chain seq x y z
N MET A 1 3.61 -32.80 -8.84
CA MET A 1 3.59 -31.93 -10.04
C MET A 1 2.26 -32.15 -10.74
N PRO A 2 1.34 -31.17 -10.72
CA PRO A 2 1.44 -30.02 -11.62
C PRO A 2 1.43 -28.65 -10.91
N PHE A 3 1.29 -27.56 -11.68
CA PHE A 3 1.41 -26.15 -11.27
C PHE A 3 0.13 -25.57 -10.60
N PRO A 4 0.24 -24.44 -9.85
CA PRO A 4 -0.84 -23.91 -9.01
C PRO A 4 -1.85 -23.04 -9.77
N GLY A 5 -3.11 -23.05 -9.32
CA GLY A 5 -4.19 -22.22 -9.86
C GLY A 5 -4.42 -20.94 -9.06
N GLY A 6 -4.22 -19.78 -9.68
CA GLY A 6 -4.64 -18.48 -9.12
C GLY A 6 -6.07 -18.13 -9.55
N LEU A 7 -7.03 -18.19 -8.63
CA LEU A 7 -8.43 -17.82 -8.90
C LEU A 7 -9.26 -17.38 -7.66
N TRP A 8 -8.62 -17.05 -6.54
CA TRP A 8 -9.29 -16.73 -5.25
C TRP A 8 -9.43 -15.22 -4.95
N TRP A 9 -9.03 -14.33 -5.87
CA TRP A 9 -8.91 -12.88 -5.63
C TRP A 9 -10.21 -12.05 -5.78
N LEU A 10 -11.38 -12.68 -5.97
CA LEU A 10 -12.58 -11.98 -6.48
C LEU A 10 -13.67 -11.62 -5.47
N LEU A 11 -13.65 -12.11 -4.21
CA LEU A 11 -14.80 -11.96 -3.29
C LEU A 11 -14.60 -10.93 -2.15
N CYS A 12 -13.37 -10.63 -1.71
CA CYS A 12 -13.12 -9.82 -0.52
C CYS A 12 -13.08 -8.29 -0.78
N CYS A 13 -14.06 -7.75 -1.51
CA CYS A 13 -14.14 -6.31 -1.86
C CYS A 13 -15.53 -5.69 -1.61
N ARG A 14 -16.44 -6.35 -0.89
CA ARG A 14 -17.77 -5.84 -0.54
C ARG A 14 -18.05 -5.88 0.97
N GLN A 15 -17.50 -4.90 1.70
CA GLN A 15 -18.12 -4.27 2.87
C GLN A 15 -17.36 -2.97 3.18
N GLY A 16 -18.09 -1.92 3.56
CA GLY A 16 -17.53 -0.57 3.75
C GLY A 16 -16.99 -0.34 5.17
N PHE A 17 -15.98 0.51 5.29
CA PHE A 17 -15.53 1.01 6.60
C PHE A 17 -16.45 2.14 7.07
N THR A 18 -17.16 1.95 8.18
CA THR A 18 -17.90 3.01 8.86
C THR A 18 -16.98 3.78 9.81
N LEU A 19 -16.41 4.88 9.33
CA LEU A 19 -15.73 5.85 10.19
C LEU A 19 -16.75 6.55 11.11
N LEU A 20 -16.29 7.12 12.22
CA LEU A 20 -17.15 7.76 13.22
C LEU A 20 -18.00 8.89 12.61
N ARG A 21 -19.30 8.82 12.87
CA ARG A 21 -20.33 9.74 12.39
C ARG A 21 -20.15 11.13 13.02
N ARG A 22 -19.99 12.15 12.18
CA ARG A 22 -20.01 13.57 12.54
C ARG A 22 -21.05 14.25 11.65
N ASP A 23 -22.25 14.45 12.19
CA ASP A 23 -23.43 14.80 11.40
C ASP A 23 -23.39 16.20 10.77
N TYR A 24 -23.77 16.26 9.49
CA TYR A 24 -24.59 17.34 8.94
C TYR A 24 -26.01 16.78 8.71
N CYS A 25 -27.02 17.64 8.82
CA CYS A 25 -28.39 17.27 9.20
C CYS A 25 -29.10 16.17 8.39
N GLU A 26 -29.74 15.24 9.13
CA GLU A 26 -31.18 14.87 9.13
C GLU A 26 -31.97 14.80 7.79
N ALA A 27 -32.89 13.83 7.55
CA ALA A 27 -33.61 12.94 8.49
C ALA A 27 -34.08 11.58 7.89
N SER A 28 -34.44 10.65 8.79
CA SER A 28 -35.47 9.55 8.77
C SER A 28 -36.30 9.19 7.50
N GLN A 29 -36.81 7.95 7.29
CA GLN A 29 -36.70 6.63 7.99
C GLN A 29 -37.40 5.52 7.16
N GLY A 30 -36.89 4.26 7.18
CA GLY A 30 -37.65 3.01 7.04
C GLY A 30 -38.22 2.62 5.64
N VAL A 31 -38.69 1.38 5.37
CA VAL A 31 -38.66 0.08 6.09
C VAL A 31 -38.71 -1.08 5.05
N ALA A 32 -38.19 -2.25 5.40
CA ALA A 32 -38.46 -3.59 4.83
C ALA A 32 -37.78 -4.07 3.52
N SER A 33 -37.31 -5.31 3.64
CA SER A 33 -36.78 -6.33 2.73
C SER A 33 -37.48 -6.52 1.36
N GLU A 34 -36.70 -6.87 0.33
CA GLU A 34 -36.65 -8.24 -0.24
C GLU A 34 -35.45 -8.40 -1.23
N GLU A 35 -35.20 -9.63 -1.73
CA GLU A 35 -34.00 -9.99 -2.50
C GLU A 35 -34.24 -9.98 -4.02
N VAL A 36 -33.55 -9.11 -4.78
CA VAL A 36 -33.40 -9.22 -6.25
C VAL A 36 -32.01 -8.74 -6.70
N GLU A 37 -31.39 -9.42 -7.66
CA GLU A 37 -30.23 -8.90 -8.40
C GLU A 37 -30.70 -7.86 -9.43
N GLU A 38 -30.12 -6.65 -9.47
CA GLU A 38 -30.18 -5.88 -10.72
C GLU A 38 -28.98 -4.96 -10.99
N SER A 39 -28.72 -4.78 -12.28
CA SER A 39 -27.60 -4.04 -12.86
C SER A 39 -27.91 -2.54 -12.95
N PHE A 40 -27.12 -1.71 -12.29
CA PHE A 40 -27.24 -0.25 -12.38
C PHE A 40 -26.52 0.32 -13.61
N GLU A 41 -27.20 0.33 -14.75
CA GLU A 41 -26.93 1.28 -15.84
C GLU A 41 -27.78 2.56 -15.68
N LEU A 42 -27.21 3.71 -16.02
CA LEU A 42 -27.88 5.01 -15.90
C LEU A 42 -28.85 5.25 -17.07
N ARG A 43 -30.15 5.36 -16.77
CA ARG A 43 -31.14 6.01 -17.65
C ARG A 43 -31.83 7.17 -16.93
N ARG A 44 -32.29 8.15 -17.72
CA ARG A 44 -33.14 9.28 -17.30
C ARG A 44 -34.49 9.16 -18.01
N GLN A 45 -35.45 10.03 -17.61
CA GLN A 45 -36.73 10.28 -18.28
C GLN A 45 -37.75 9.13 -18.09
N GLY A 46 -39.06 9.36 -17.93
CA GLY A 46 -39.78 10.63 -17.75
C GLY A 46 -41.28 10.50 -18.08
N ASP A 47 -42.21 11.31 -17.54
CA ASP A 47 -42.16 12.32 -16.47
C ASP A 47 -43.50 12.18 -15.65
N GLU A 48 -44.26 13.12 -15.04
CA GLU A 48 -44.30 14.60 -14.98
C GLU A 48 -44.09 15.14 -13.53
N ASP A 49 -45.00 15.68 -12.69
CA ASP A 49 -46.43 16.05 -12.72
C ASP A 49 -46.72 17.18 -11.67
N SER A 50 -47.88 17.86 -11.79
CA SER A 50 -48.48 18.85 -10.88
C SER A 50 -47.79 20.23 -10.70
N THR A 51 -48.16 21.16 -11.58
CA THR A 51 -48.42 22.60 -11.32
C THR A 51 -47.32 23.52 -10.75
N LEU A 52 -46.90 24.50 -11.57
CA LEU A 52 -47.31 25.92 -11.43
C LEU A 52 -46.98 26.74 -12.70
N GLN A 53 -47.70 27.84 -12.95
CA GLN A 53 -47.60 28.65 -14.17
C GLN A 53 -46.62 29.83 -14.07
N VAL A 54 -45.85 30.12 -15.14
CA VAL A 54 -45.63 31.48 -15.70
C VAL A 54 -45.39 31.35 -17.23
N ASN A 55 -45.90 32.28 -18.04
CA ASN A 55 -45.71 32.33 -19.50
C ASN A 55 -44.52 33.24 -19.91
N LEU A 56 -43.87 32.97 -21.06
CA LEU A 56 -43.85 33.87 -22.25
C LEU A 56 -42.85 33.47 -23.38
N THR A 57 -43.40 33.28 -24.59
CA THR A 57 -42.82 33.52 -25.95
C THR A 57 -41.42 33.05 -26.37
N GLN A 58 -41.38 32.19 -27.40
CA GLN A 58 -40.35 32.20 -28.46
C GLN A 58 -40.67 33.27 -29.53
N PRO A 59 -39.74 33.55 -30.46
CA PRO A 59 -40.03 33.21 -31.87
C PRO A 59 -38.89 32.43 -32.59
N SER A 60 -39.11 32.07 -33.87
CA SER A 60 -38.29 31.10 -34.64
C SER A 60 -38.05 31.50 -36.11
N ARG A 61 -37.09 30.83 -36.79
CA ARG A 61 -36.78 30.86 -38.26
C ARG A 61 -36.17 32.19 -38.77
N ALA A 62 -35.46 32.30 -39.91
CA ALA A 62 -34.57 31.43 -40.72
C ALA A 62 -33.77 32.37 -41.70
N SER A 63 -33.19 32.10 -42.89
CA SER A 63 -33.03 30.94 -43.82
C SER A 63 -32.04 31.29 -44.96
N SER A 64 -31.38 30.28 -45.58
CA SER A 64 -30.64 30.36 -46.88
C SER A 64 -29.33 31.19 -46.92
N CYS A 65 -28.45 31.15 -47.93
CA CYS A 65 -28.47 30.45 -49.24
C CYS A 65 -27.05 30.03 -49.75
N SER A 66 -26.98 29.32 -50.88
CA SER A 66 -25.75 28.71 -51.47
C SER A 66 -24.95 29.63 -52.40
N GLU A 67 -23.68 29.28 -52.73
CA GLU A 67 -23.26 29.12 -54.16
C GLU A 67 -21.93 28.36 -54.42
N ARG A 68 -21.68 28.09 -55.71
CA ARG A 68 -20.69 27.25 -56.46
C ARG A 68 -19.20 27.61 -56.16
N SER A 69 -18.13 26.78 -56.24
CA SER A 69 -17.73 25.56 -57.01
C SER A 69 -17.23 25.81 -58.46
N LEU A 70 -16.16 25.20 -59.03
CA LEU A 70 -15.48 23.91 -58.75
C LEU A 70 -13.91 23.93 -58.57
N PRO A 71 -12.98 23.63 -59.52
CA PRO A 71 -11.84 22.72 -59.20
C PRO A 71 -10.39 23.09 -59.67
N VAL A 72 -9.35 22.63 -58.94
CA VAL A 72 -7.95 22.51 -59.42
C VAL A 72 -7.27 21.22 -58.87
N THR A 73 -6.31 20.69 -59.63
CA THR A 73 -5.62 19.37 -59.69
C THR A 73 -5.01 18.71 -58.44
N GLU A 74 -4.68 17.43 -58.61
CA GLU A 74 -3.86 16.54 -57.76
C GLU A 74 -2.38 16.95 -57.56
N GLU A 75 -1.67 16.11 -56.80
CA GLU A 75 -0.21 16.03 -56.60
C GLU A 75 0.48 17.12 -55.76
N THR A 76 0.46 16.94 -54.43
CA THR A 76 1.68 17.11 -53.62
C THR A 76 1.70 16.07 -52.48
N TYR A 77 2.86 15.48 -52.23
CA TYR A 77 3.01 14.33 -51.31
C TYR A 77 3.12 14.73 -49.83
N SER A 78 2.84 13.75 -48.97
CA SER A 78 3.21 13.65 -47.55
C SER A 78 2.65 14.71 -46.58
N LEU A 79 1.71 14.26 -45.73
CA LEU A 79 1.58 14.53 -44.27
C LEU A 79 0.17 14.13 -43.80
N ILE A 80 -0.20 12.85 -43.98
CA ILE A 80 -1.34 12.27 -43.26
C ILE A 80 -0.87 11.95 -41.83
N THR A 81 -0.70 13.02 -41.04
CA THR A 81 -0.97 12.94 -39.61
C THR A 81 -2.48 12.79 -39.50
N GLU A 82 -2.96 11.69 -38.94
CA GLU A 82 -4.41 11.51 -38.69
C GLU A 82 -4.85 12.53 -37.62
N ASN A 83 -5.31 13.70 -38.08
CA ASN A 83 -5.96 14.71 -37.26
C ASN A 83 -7.32 14.18 -36.78
N CYS A 84 -7.31 13.31 -35.77
CA CYS A 84 -8.49 13.08 -34.93
C CYS A 84 -8.95 14.46 -34.42
N GLY A 85 -10.21 14.80 -34.69
CA GLY A 85 -10.61 16.18 -34.95
C GLY A 85 -10.27 17.17 -33.83
N ARG A 86 -9.93 18.41 -34.22
CA ARG A 86 -9.66 19.55 -33.31
C ARG A 86 -10.95 20.05 -32.64
N MET A 87 -11.53 19.19 -31.80
CA MET A 87 -12.75 19.42 -31.03
C MET A 87 -12.46 20.18 -29.72
N GLN A 88 -13.51 20.75 -29.14
CA GLN A 88 -13.40 21.80 -28.12
C GLN A 88 -13.37 21.23 -26.70
N HIS A 89 -12.40 21.72 -25.90
CA HIS A 89 -12.35 21.64 -24.43
C HIS A 89 -12.91 20.37 -23.74
N GLU A 90 -12.07 19.33 -23.65
CA GLU A 90 -12.00 18.55 -22.40
C GLU A 90 -10.85 19.15 -21.56
N PRO A 91 -11.13 19.88 -20.46
CA PRO A 91 -10.10 20.63 -19.74
C PRO A 91 -9.12 19.76 -18.94
N ASP A 92 -9.52 18.55 -18.53
CA ASP A 92 -8.85 17.80 -17.46
C ASP A 92 -7.83 16.75 -17.94
N ALA A 93 -7.57 16.69 -19.26
CA ALA A 93 -6.72 15.68 -19.87
C ALA A 93 -5.27 16.19 -20.08
N ILE A 94 -4.35 15.68 -19.28
CA ILE A 94 -2.92 16.04 -19.25
C ILE A 94 -2.18 15.49 -20.47
N LEU A 95 -2.48 14.24 -20.85
CA LEU A 95 -1.86 13.56 -21.99
C LEU A 95 -2.84 12.58 -22.62
N LYS A 96 -2.83 12.50 -23.96
CA LYS A 96 -3.60 11.54 -24.76
C LYS A 96 -2.74 10.92 -25.84
N GLY A 97 -3.04 9.69 -26.25
CA GLY A 97 -2.32 9.02 -27.34
C GLY A 97 -2.67 7.56 -27.56
N TRP A 98 -2.18 7.01 -28.67
CA TRP A 98 -2.42 5.62 -29.09
C TRP A 98 -1.31 4.69 -28.60
N LEU A 99 -1.50 4.07 -27.43
CA LEU A 99 -0.58 3.06 -26.90
C LEU A 99 -1.10 1.64 -27.12
N GLN A 100 -0.16 0.70 -27.24
CA GLN A 100 -0.46 -0.72 -27.35
C GLN A 100 -0.55 -1.37 -25.96
N ARG A 101 -1.47 -2.34 -25.79
CA ARG A 101 -1.55 -3.20 -24.58
C ARG A 101 -1.49 -4.67 -24.98
N GLU A 102 -1.02 -5.50 -24.04
CA GLU A 102 -0.99 -6.97 -24.16
C GLU A 102 -0.10 -7.52 -25.29
N VAL A 103 1.14 -7.00 -25.40
CA VAL A 103 2.22 -7.68 -26.15
C VAL A 103 2.55 -9.01 -25.46
N ARG A 104 1.93 -10.11 -25.90
CA ARG A 104 2.31 -11.48 -25.50
C ARG A 104 3.61 -11.88 -26.23
N GLY A 105 4.73 -11.39 -25.70
CA GLY A 105 6.07 -11.59 -26.26
C GLY A 105 6.41 -13.06 -26.49
N GLY A 106 6.89 -13.35 -27.70
CA GLY A 106 7.36 -14.67 -28.10
C GLY A 106 7.83 -14.67 -29.53
N ILE A 107 9.16 -14.72 -29.73
CA ILE A 107 9.86 -14.61 -31.03
C ILE A 107 9.33 -15.59 -32.10
N LYS A 108 8.64 -16.67 -31.68
CA LYS A 108 8.05 -17.70 -32.55
C LYS A 108 6.58 -17.46 -32.97
N LYS A 109 5.94 -16.32 -32.65
CA LYS A 109 4.53 -16.04 -33.00
C LYS A 109 4.27 -14.59 -33.48
N PRO A 110 4.66 -14.21 -34.72
CA PRO A 110 4.45 -12.86 -35.27
C PRO A 110 2.98 -12.48 -35.59
N TRP A 111 2.03 -13.40 -35.39
CA TRP A 111 0.66 -13.29 -35.90
C TRP A 111 -0.28 -12.41 -35.04
N LEU A 112 0.05 -12.18 -33.77
CA LEU A 112 -0.76 -11.39 -32.84
C LEU A 112 -0.16 -9.99 -32.70
N ARG A 113 -0.58 -9.07 -33.60
CA ARG A 113 -0.31 -7.64 -33.42
C ARG A 113 -0.91 -7.18 -32.08
N PRO A 114 -0.16 -6.48 -31.21
CA PRO A 114 -0.70 -5.97 -29.97
C PRO A 114 -1.78 -4.92 -30.25
N ARG A 115 -2.87 -4.94 -29.46
CA ARG A 115 -4.00 -4.03 -29.69
C ARG A 115 -3.62 -2.62 -29.27
N LYS A 116 -3.75 -1.66 -30.19
CA LYS A 116 -3.75 -0.22 -29.88
C LYS A 116 -5.07 0.14 -29.21
N TYR A 117 -5.00 0.97 -28.18
CA TYR A 117 -6.13 1.61 -27.52
C TYR A 117 -5.81 3.10 -27.36
N TRP A 118 -6.85 3.93 -27.26
CA TRP A 118 -6.67 5.35 -26.98
C TRP A 118 -6.57 5.55 -25.47
N PHE A 119 -5.43 6.03 -24.98
CA PHE A 119 -5.20 6.30 -23.56
C PHE A 119 -5.40 7.78 -23.26
N VAL A 120 -5.97 8.07 -22.10
CA VAL A 120 -6.16 9.42 -21.55
C VAL A 120 -5.64 9.43 -20.11
N LEU A 121 -4.69 10.31 -19.84
CA LEU A 121 -4.20 10.62 -18.49
C LEU A 121 -4.89 11.89 -18.00
N THR A 122 -5.64 11.79 -16.92
CA THR A 122 -6.17 12.93 -16.16
C THR A 122 -5.32 13.17 -14.91
N GLU A 123 -5.70 14.13 -14.07
CA GLU A 123 -5.09 14.23 -12.74
C GLU A 123 -5.39 13.03 -11.85
N ASP A 124 -6.52 12.32 -12.02
CA ASP A 124 -6.97 11.25 -11.11
C ASP A 124 -6.81 9.83 -11.66
N SER A 125 -6.71 9.64 -12.97
CA SER A 125 -6.63 8.28 -13.54
C SER A 125 -5.90 8.19 -14.88
N LEU A 126 -5.46 6.97 -15.19
CA LEU A 126 -5.07 6.55 -16.52
C LEU A 126 -6.19 5.66 -17.08
N ASP A 127 -6.99 6.21 -17.98
CA ASP A 127 -8.12 5.55 -18.63
C ASP A 127 -7.75 5.11 -20.04
N TYR A 128 -8.43 4.07 -20.56
CA TYR A 128 -8.29 3.67 -21.96
C TYR A 128 -9.63 3.33 -22.61
N TYR A 129 -9.70 3.63 -23.90
CA TYR A 129 -10.92 3.68 -24.71
C TYR A 129 -10.78 2.88 -26.00
N SER A 130 -11.91 2.55 -26.62
CA SER A 130 -11.96 1.86 -27.92
C SER A 130 -11.45 2.70 -29.10
N GLY A 131 -11.38 4.03 -28.96
CA GLY A 131 -10.92 4.96 -29.99
C GLY A 131 -10.77 6.40 -29.46
N CYS A 132 -10.38 7.34 -30.33
CA CYS A 132 -10.19 8.76 -29.98
C CYS A 132 -11.47 9.63 -30.06
N GLU A 133 -12.59 9.05 -30.48
CA GLU A 133 -13.88 9.73 -30.62
C GLU A 133 -14.55 9.98 -29.25
N VAL A 134 -15.37 11.05 -29.15
CA VAL A 134 -16.14 11.39 -27.94
C VAL A 134 -17.16 10.30 -27.56
N THR A 135 -17.59 9.51 -28.55
CA THR A 135 -18.47 8.34 -28.44
C THR A 135 -17.75 7.04 -28.06
N ALA A 136 -16.42 7.04 -27.93
CA ALA A 136 -15.66 5.82 -27.67
C ALA A 136 -15.95 5.22 -26.29
N GLN A 137 -16.14 3.91 -26.23
CA GLN A 137 -16.39 3.20 -24.98
C GLN A 137 -15.13 3.21 -24.11
N ARG A 138 -15.24 3.63 -22.85
CA ARG A 138 -14.18 3.42 -21.85
C ARG A 138 -14.09 1.93 -21.52
N LEU A 139 -12.93 1.33 -21.81
CA LEU A 139 -12.65 -0.09 -21.64
C LEU A 139 -11.97 -0.42 -20.30
N GLY A 140 -11.46 0.59 -19.60
CA GLY A 140 -10.94 0.46 -18.24
C GLY A 140 -10.30 1.74 -17.69
N SER A 141 -10.01 1.74 -16.40
CA SER A 141 -9.46 2.88 -15.65
C SER A 141 -8.49 2.38 -14.57
N LEU A 142 -7.37 3.10 -14.38
CA LEU A 142 -6.42 2.91 -13.30
C LEU A 142 -6.35 4.20 -12.49
N VAL A 143 -6.97 4.22 -11.32
CA VAL A 143 -6.97 5.36 -10.38
C VAL A 143 -5.55 5.59 -9.85
N LEU A 144 -5.07 6.83 -9.98
CA LEU A 144 -3.73 7.25 -9.59
C LEU A 144 -3.71 7.79 -8.16
N THR A 145 -2.81 7.23 -7.36
CA THR A 145 -2.61 7.54 -5.93
C THR A 145 -1.12 7.71 -5.66
N SER A 146 -0.71 8.32 -4.55
CA SER A 146 0.71 8.43 -4.18
C SER A 146 1.45 7.06 -4.06
N LEU A 147 0.71 5.96 -3.86
CA LEU A 147 1.26 4.59 -3.83
C LEU A 147 1.38 3.94 -5.21
N CYS A 148 0.93 4.59 -6.28
CA CYS A 148 1.18 4.13 -7.63
C CYS A 148 2.67 4.22 -7.96
N SER A 149 3.12 3.40 -8.90
CA SER A 149 4.53 3.34 -9.29
C SER A 149 4.62 3.16 -10.79
N VAL A 150 5.51 3.90 -11.44
CA VAL A 150 5.77 3.76 -12.88
C VAL A 150 7.22 3.34 -13.12
N LEU A 151 7.40 2.29 -13.92
CA LEU A 151 8.72 1.85 -14.37
C LEU A 151 9.05 2.50 -15.72
N TRP A 152 10.29 2.98 -15.82
CA TRP A 152 10.87 3.60 -17.00
C TRP A 152 11.08 2.58 -18.14
N PRO A 153 11.03 3.02 -19.41
CA PRO A 153 11.27 2.14 -20.55
C PRO A 153 12.70 1.60 -20.56
N ASP A 154 12.82 0.28 -20.47
CA ASP A 154 14.10 -0.41 -20.39
C ASP A 154 14.55 -0.98 -21.76
N LYS A 155 15.87 -1.08 -21.94
CA LYS A 155 16.50 -1.52 -23.20
C LYS A 155 16.46 -3.05 -23.39
N GLN A 156 16.12 -3.83 -22.37
CA GLN A 156 15.98 -5.28 -22.50
C GLN A 156 14.62 -5.64 -23.10
N THR A 157 13.52 -5.08 -22.57
CA THR A 157 12.18 -5.23 -23.15
C THR A 157 12.15 -4.83 -24.63
N TYR A 158 12.83 -3.75 -25.01
CA TYR A 158 12.93 -3.35 -26.42
C TYR A 158 13.65 -4.40 -27.28
N LYS A 159 14.76 -5.00 -26.80
CA LYS A 159 15.44 -6.10 -27.52
C LYS A 159 14.57 -7.35 -27.66
N GLU A 160 13.76 -7.65 -26.65
CA GLU A 160 12.94 -8.88 -26.60
C GLU A 160 11.62 -8.77 -27.37
N THR A 161 11.06 -7.56 -27.48
CA THR A 161 9.71 -7.34 -28.04
C THR A 161 9.65 -6.42 -29.26
N GLY A 162 10.69 -5.62 -29.52
CA GLY A 162 10.67 -4.55 -30.54
C GLY A 162 9.98 -3.26 -30.09
N TYR A 163 9.46 -3.21 -28.86
CA TYR A 163 8.68 -2.07 -28.33
C TYR A 163 9.25 -1.57 -27.01
N TRP A 164 9.19 -0.25 -26.79
CA TRP A 164 9.47 0.37 -25.51
C TRP A 164 8.24 0.26 -24.61
N ALA A 165 8.43 -0.24 -23.38
CA ALA A 165 7.33 -0.49 -22.46
C ALA A 165 7.31 0.48 -21.28
N VAL A 166 6.13 1.00 -20.96
CA VAL A 166 5.86 1.77 -19.74
C VAL A 166 4.99 0.91 -18.84
N THR A 167 5.41 0.68 -17.59
CA THR A 167 4.65 -0.20 -16.68
C THR A 167 4.14 0.59 -15.48
N VAL A 168 2.81 0.75 -15.37
CA VAL A 168 2.13 1.49 -14.29
C VAL A 168 1.48 0.50 -13.34
N PHE A 169 1.87 0.53 -12.07
CA PHE A 169 1.33 -0.30 -11.00
C PHE A 169 0.34 0.51 -10.18
N GLY A 170 -0.94 0.15 -10.25
CA GLY A 170 -2.03 0.64 -9.40
C GLY A 170 -2.57 -0.46 -8.48
N ARG A 171 -3.49 -0.10 -7.58
CA ARG A 171 -3.95 -0.96 -6.46
C ARG A 171 -4.48 -2.34 -6.86
N LYS A 172 -5.16 -2.44 -8.02
CA LYS A 172 -5.77 -3.69 -8.53
C LYS A 172 -5.25 -4.10 -9.92
N HIS A 173 -4.54 -3.20 -10.60
CA HIS A 173 -4.21 -3.33 -12.01
C HIS A 173 -2.78 -2.87 -12.27
N CYS A 174 -2.03 -3.68 -13.01
CA CYS A 174 -0.75 -3.30 -13.59
C CYS A 174 -0.96 -3.12 -15.09
N TYR A 175 -0.77 -1.91 -15.61
CA TYR A 175 -0.87 -1.60 -17.03
C TYR A 175 0.53 -1.53 -17.63
N ARG A 176 0.87 -2.52 -18.46
CA ARG A 176 2.06 -2.51 -19.30
C ARG A 176 1.69 -2.03 -20.70
N LEU A 177 2.04 -0.77 -20.95
CA LEU A 177 1.79 0.00 -22.16
C LEU A 177 3.01 -0.11 -23.08
N TYR A 178 2.81 -0.06 -24.39
CA TYR A 178 3.88 -0.23 -25.37
C TYR A 178 3.79 0.80 -26.50
N THR A 179 4.95 1.27 -26.98
CA THR A 179 5.12 2.12 -28.17
C THR A 179 6.40 1.76 -28.91
N GLU A 180 6.46 2.12 -30.19
CA GLU A 180 7.61 1.95 -31.08
C GLU A 180 8.70 3.00 -30.81
N HIS A 181 8.38 4.09 -30.11
CA HIS A 181 9.26 5.26 -29.97
C HIS A 181 9.64 5.56 -28.51
N LEU A 182 10.95 5.66 -28.24
CA LEU A 182 11.49 5.90 -26.89
C LEU A 182 11.06 7.27 -26.33
N ASN A 183 11.00 8.30 -27.16
CA ASN A 183 10.58 9.64 -26.75
C ASN A 183 9.11 9.68 -26.30
N GLU A 184 8.21 8.94 -26.96
CA GLU A 184 6.84 8.77 -26.49
C GLU A 184 6.79 8.01 -25.16
N ALA A 185 7.50 6.88 -25.03
CA ALA A 185 7.54 6.12 -23.79
C ALA A 185 8.05 6.96 -22.60
N VAL A 186 9.11 7.74 -22.81
CA VAL A 186 9.65 8.68 -21.82
C VAL A 186 8.64 9.79 -21.51
N HIS A 187 7.96 10.36 -22.51
CA HIS A 187 6.95 11.40 -22.29
C HIS A 187 5.79 10.90 -21.41
N TRP A 188 5.27 9.70 -21.68
CA TRP A 188 4.25 9.07 -20.84
C TRP A 188 4.74 8.80 -19.42
N VAL A 189 5.96 8.28 -19.23
CA VAL A 189 6.52 8.08 -17.87
C VAL A 189 6.66 9.40 -17.13
N CYS A 190 7.19 10.45 -17.75
CA CYS A 190 7.32 11.77 -17.13
C CYS A 190 5.96 12.34 -16.71
N ALA A 191 4.93 12.23 -17.57
CA ALA A 191 3.58 12.69 -17.26
C ALA A 191 2.95 11.89 -16.10
N LEU A 192 3.01 10.56 -16.16
CA LEU A 192 2.51 9.67 -15.09
C LEU A 192 3.24 9.90 -13.77
N GLN A 193 4.56 10.01 -13.80
CA GLN A 193 5.39 10.22 -12.62
C GLN A 193 5.11 11.59 -11.96
N LYS A 194 4.86 12.64 -12.77
CA LYS A 194 4.42 13.95 -12.29
C LYS A 194 3.09 13.85 -11.55
N VAL A 195 2.08 13.22 -12.15
CA VAL A 195 0.74 13.05 -11.55
C VAL A 195 0.80 12.27 -10.24
N ILE A 196 1.57 11.17 -10.21
CA ILE A 196 1.74 10.34 -9.01
C ILE A 196 2.42 11.11 -7.87
N ILE A 197 3.44 11.93 -8.17
CA ILE A 197 4.14 12.75 -7.16
C ILE A 197 3.26 13.90 -6.65
N SER A 198 2.38 14.47 -7.48
CA SER A 198 1.45 15.52 -7.05
C SER A 198 0.27 15.03 -6.21
N LYS A 199 0.08 13.72 -6.04
CA LYS A 199 -0.97 13.20 -5.13
C LYS A 199 -0.55 13.31 -3.67
N ALA A 200 -1.47 13.80 -2.84
CA ALA A 200 -1.33 13.77 -1.39
C ALA A 200 -1.01 12.34 -0.89
N PRO A 201 -0.11 12.18 0.11
CA PRO A 201 0.24 10.87 0.64
C PRO A 201 -0.98 10.10 1.15
N LEU A 202 -1.25 8.93 0.55
CA LEU A 202 -2.33 8.04 0.98
C LEU A 202 -2.03 7.47 2.37
N GLN A 203 -2.82 7.88 3.35
CA GLN A 203 -2.79 7.33 4.71
C GLN A 203 -3.58 6.03 4.79
N THR A 204 -3.09 5.10 5.59
CA THR A 204 -3.78 3.85 5.94
C THR A 204 -4.77 4.06 7.09
N PRO A 205 -5.77 3.17 7.26
CA PRO A 205 -6.63 3.20 8.44
C PRO A 205 -5.83 3.11 9.75
N THR A 206 -4.73 2.34 9.77
CA THR A 206 -3.82 2.27 10.92
C THR A 206 -3.23 3.64 11.28
N GLN A 207 -2.70 4.38 10.31
CA GLN A 207 -2.09 5.70 10.55
C GLN A 207 -3.11 6.75 10.99
N LEU A 208 -4.32 6.73 10.42
CA LEU A 208 -5.42 7.61 10.86
C LEU A 208 -5.75 7.33 12.34
N LEU A 209 -5.93 6.05 12.69
CA LEU A 209 -6.26 5.64 14.05
C LEU A 209 -5.12 5.86 15.06
N MET A 210 -3.85 5.82 14.61
CA MET A 210 -2.71 6.20 15.44
C MET A 210 -2.74 7.69 15.79
N HIS A 211 -3.10 8.55 14.82
CA HIS A 211 -3.30 9.98 15.06
C HIS A 211 -4.48 10.23 16.00
N ASP A 212 -5.61 9.55 15.79
CA ASP A 212 -6.76 9.61 16.72
C ASP A 212 -6.37 9.22 18.15
N ILE A 213 -5.49 8.22 18.32
CA ILE A 213 -4.96 7.78 19.63
C ILE A 213 -3.98 8.79 20.23
N GLU A 214 -3.15 9.45 19.41
CA GLU A 214 -2.23 10.50 19.85
C GLU A 214 -2.98 11.77 20.28
N GLU A 215 -4.01 12.19 19.56
CA GLU A 215 -4.89 13.31 19.98
C GLU A 215 -5.64 12.99 21.27
N ASN A 216 -6.15 11.76 21.43
CA ASN A 216 -7.05 11.39 22.52
C ASN A 216 -6.34 10.66 23.69
N HIS A 217 -5.01 10.70 23.79
CA HIS A 217 -4.23 9.91 24.76
C HIS A 217 -4.61 10.14 26.25
N ASN A 218 -5.20 11.29 26.58
CA ASN A 218 -5.67 11.64 27.92
C ASN A 218 -7.12 11.22 28.23
N SER A 219 -7.86 10.69 27.24
CA SER A 219 -9.30 10.38 27.36
C SER A 219 -9.53 8.87 27.24
N PRO A 220 -9.43 8.09 28.36
CA PRO A 220 -9.44 6.64 28.33
C PRO A 220 -10.73 6.05 27.74
N GLU A 221 -11.88 6.69 27.93
CA GLU A 221 -13.17 6.28 27.37
C GLU A 221 -13.20 6.35 25.84
N ILE A 222 -12.54 7.39 25.28
CA ILE A 222 -12.41 7.58 23.82
C ILE A 222 -11.44 6.55 23.25
N LEU A 223 -10.29 6.34 23.90
CA LEU A 223 -9.33 5.31 23.50
C LEU A 223 -9.97 3.91 23.50
N ASP A 224 -10.72 3.57 24.55
CA ASP A 224 -11.43 2.30 24.65
C ASP A 224 -12.47 2.12 23.53
N GLN A 225 -13.16 3.19 23.15
CA GLN A 225 -14.09 3.18 22.03
C GLN A 225 -13.38 3.08 20.67
N ILE A 226 -12.23 3.75 20.48
CA ILE A 226 -11.38 3.63 19.28
C ILE A 226 -10.93 2.17 19.12
N TYR A 227 -10.31 1.58 20.15
CA TYR A 227 -9.86 0.19 20.10
C TYR A 227 -11.04 -0.78 19.88
N ARG A 228 -12.14 -0.63 20.63
CA ARG A 228 -13.36 -1.47 20.51
C ARG A 228 -13.87 -1.50 19.07
N ASN A 229 -14.02 -0.34 18.44
CA ASN A 229 -14.62 -0.22 17.11
C ASN A 229 -13.67 -0.58 15.97
N ASN A 230 -12.36 -0.66 16.21
CA ASN A 230 -11.35 -0.88 15.16
C ASN A 230 -10.50 -2.14 15.42
N PRO A 231 -10.98 -3.35 15.02
CA PRO A 231 -10.22 -4.60 15.11
C PRO A 231 -8.86 -4.60 14.40
N ILE A 232 -8.63 -3.67 13.46
CA ILE A 232 -7.31 -3.51 12.81
C ILE A 232 -6.21 -3.20 13.83
N LEU A 233 -6.51 -2.49 14.93
CA LEU A 233 -5.56 -2.12 15.99
C LEU A 233 -5.28 -3.23 17.02
N ARG A 234 -6.06 -4.31 17.01
CA ARG A 234 -6.11 -5.31 18.08
C ARG A 234 -5.67 -6.70 17.62
N TYR A 235 -5.42 -7.59 18.57
CA TYR A 235 -5.06 -8.99 18.31
C TYR A 235 -5.99 -9.66 17.29
N THR A 236 -5.40 -10.48 16.42
CA THR A 236 -6.14 -11.40 15.55
C THR A 236 -5.40 -12.74 15.40
N ALA A 237 -6.17 -13.83 15.48
CA ALA A 237 -5.73 -15.17 15.08
C ALA A 237 -5.93 -15.43 13.57
N GLY A 238 -6.78 -14.64 12.90
CA GLY A 238 -6.91 -14.65 11.44
C GLY A 238 -5.79 -13.85 10.76
N PRO A 239 -5.39 -14.19 9.51
CA PRO A 239 -4.31 -13.51 8.80
C PRO A 239 -4.72 -12.09 8.35
N ILE A 240 -3.74 -11.23 8.10
CA ILE A 240 -3.93 -9.99 7.33
C ILE A 240 -3.77 -10.25 5.83
N TYR A 241 -4.50 -9.52 4.99
CA TYR A 241 -4.45 -9.61 3.53
C TYR A 241 -3.77 -8.39 2.85
N ALA A 242 -3.33 -7.44 3.66
CA ALA A 242 -2.56 -6.26 3.25
C ALA A 242 -1.73 -5.78 4.45
N PRO A 243 -0.61 -5.07 4.22
CA PRO A 243 0.15 -4.43 5.29
C PRO A 243 -0.68 -3.37 6.04
N LEU A 244 -0.31 -3.11 7.29
CA LEU A 244 -0.89 -2.06 8.12
C LEU A 244 -0.48 -0.66 7.65
N LEU A 245 0.70 -0.52 7.02
CA LEU A 245 1.31 0.73 6.57
C LEU A 245 1.36 0.88 5.02
N PRO A 246 1.54 2.10 4.48
CA PRO A 246 1.40 2.36 3.05
C PRO A 246 2.67 2.08 2.24
N PHE A 247 2.73 0.92 1.61
CA PHE A 247 3.80 0.58 0.64
C PHE A 247 3.40 0.90 -0.82
N PRO A 248 4.30 1.43 -1.67
CA PRO A 248 4.06 1.57 -3.12
C PRO A 248 3.79 0.21 -3.80
N TYR A 249 2.96 0.20 -4.84
CA TYR A 249 2.51 -1.07 -5.47
C TYR A 249 3.59 -1.82 -6.26
N ALA A 250 4.72 -1.18 -6.58
CA ALA A 250 5.89 -1.84 -7.20
C ALA A 250 7.13 -1.93 -6.29
N ALA A 251 6.98 -1.75 -4.97
CA ALA A 251 8.11 -1.76 -4.05
C ALA A 251 8.74 -3.16 -3.93
N GLN A 252 9.97 -3.31 -4.42
CA GLN A 252 10.71 -4.57 -4.49
C GLN A 252 11.45 -4.87 -3.18
N GLY A 253 11.55 -6.15 -2.80
CA GLY A 253 12.38 -6.63 -1.69
C GLY A 253 13.83 -6.98 -2.05
N GLY A 254 14.40 -6.40 -3.11
CA GLY A 254 15.79 -6.70 -3.49
C GLY A 254 16.01 -8.16 -3.93
N GLN A 255 17.12 -8.77 -3.51
CA GLN A 255 17.46 -10.15 -3.88
C GLN A 255 16.91 -11.16 -2.86
N GLY A 256 16.21 -12.19 -3.34
CA GLY A 256 15.69 -13.30 -2.52
C GLY A 256 14.24 -13.12 -2.04
N TYR A 257 13.79 -11.89 -1.83
CA TYR A 257 12.44 -11.56 -1.35
C TYR A 257 11.47 -11.18 -2.49
N ALA A 258 10.17 -11.18 -2.20
CA ALA A 258 9.10 -10.72 -3.08
C ALA A 258 8.89 -9.19 -2.95
N GLY A 259 7.70 -8.67 -3.28
CA GLY A 259 7.38 -7.26 -3.04
C GLY A 259 7.25 -6.97 -1.53
N LEU A 260 7.56 -5.75 -1.09
CA LEU A 260 7.46 -5.38 0.34
C LEU A 260 6.06 -5.63 0.92
N ARG A 261 5.02 -5.50 0.09
CA ARG A 261 3.63 -5.81 0.46
C ARG A 261 3.39 -7.28 0.76
N ASP A 262 4.07 -8.17 0.03
CA ASP A 262 3.97 -9.61 0.20
C ASP A 262 4.79 -10.05 1.42
N GLU A 263 5.99 -9.50 1.60
CA GLU A 263 6.84 -9.78 2.78
C GLU A 263 6.22 -9.28 4.08
N ALA A 264 5.63 -8.09 4.11
CA ALA A 264 4.87 -7.62 5.29
C ALA A 264 3.74 -8.58 5.69
N VAL A 265 3.02 -9.15 4.73
CA VAL A 265 1.93 -10.12 4.98
C VAL A 265 2.49 -11.49 5.40
N LYS A 266 3.59 -11.96 4.79
CA LYS A 266 4.29 -13.18 5.21
C LYS A 266 4.84 -13.06 6.62
N LEU A 267 5.45 -11.93 6.96
CA LEU A 267 5.99 -11.68 8.29
C LEU A 267 4.88 -11.69 9.35
N PHE A 268 3.69 -11.15 9.08
CA PHE A 268 2.55 -11.28 10.01
C PHE A 268 2.18 -12.74 10.27
N HIS A 269 2.20 -13.59 9.24
CA HIS A 269 1.99 -15.02 9.43
C HIS A 269 3.13 -15.68 10.24
N SER A 270 4.38 -15.29 10.02
CA SER A 270 5.52 -15.71 10.85
C SER A 270 5.38 -15.24 12.32
N LEU A 271 4.83 -14.04 12.57
CA LEU A 271 4.52 -13.59 13.92
C LEU A 271 3.47 -14.49 14.58
N GLN A 272 2.42 -14.89 13.86
CA GLN A 272 1.39 -15.80 14.39
C GLN A 272 1.95 -17.20 14.72
N GLN A 273 2.90 -17.72 13.95
CA GLN A 273 3.57 -19.00 14.24
C GLN A 273 4.33 -19.01 15.57
N LEU A 274 4.72 -17.84 16.12
CA LEU A 274 5.42 -17.78 17.41
C LEU A 274 4.60 -18.36 18.57
N GLU A 275 3.26 -18.30 18.50
CA GLU A 275 2.37 -18.85 19.54
C GLU A 275 2.50 -20.38 19.67
N GLU A 276 2.73 -21.09 18.56
CA GLU A 276 2.79 -22.55 18.51
C GLU A 276 4.19 -23.11 18.82
N LEU A 277 5.23 -22.28 18.73
CA LEU A 277 6.62 -22.71 18.84
C LEU A 277 7.09 -22.88 20.30
N ARG A 278 7.67 -24.06 20.58
CA ARG A 278 8.40 -24.34 21.82
C ARG A 278 9.67 -23.51 21.93
N ASP A 279 10.45 -23.48 20.86
CA ASP A 279 11.62 -22.62 20.67
C ASP A 279 11.33 -21.62 19.53
N PRO A 280 11.16 -20.32 19.83
CA PRO A 280 10.92 -19.29 18.83
C PRO A 280 12.21 -18.62 18.32
N ILE A 281 13.39 -18.91 18.90
CA ILE A 281 14.60 -18.08 18.79
C ILE A 281 15.04 -17.95 17.32
N LEU A 282 15.01 -19.06 16.58
CA LEU A 282 15.36 -19.08 15.15
C LEU A 282 14.36 -18.27 14.29
N LEU A 283 13.05 -18.32 14.61
CA LEU A 283 12.03 -17.56 13.88
C LEU A 283 12.10 -16.06 14.21
N MET A 284 12.36 -15.72 15.48
CA MET A 284 12.67 -14.35 15.90
C MET A 284 13.88 -13.80 15.14
N GLN A 285 14.97 -14.58 15.02
CA GLN A 285 16.13 -14.17 14.23
C GLN A 285 15.79 -13.99 12.74
N GLY A 286 14.96 -14.86 12.16
CA GLY A 286 14.50 -14.75 10.77
C GLY A 286 13.68 -13.48 10.50
N VAL A 287 12.79 -13.08 11.42
CA VAL A 287 12.05 -11.81 11.34
C VAL A 287 13.01 -10.62 11.45
N LEU A 288 13.96 -10.65 12.40
CA LEU A 288 14.99 -9.61 12.54
C LEU A 288 15.84 -9.49 11.27
N GLN A 289 16.30 -10.60 10.68
CA GLN A 289 17.09 -10.59 9.45
C GLN A 289 16.30 -10.01 8.28
N THR A 290 15.01 -10.38 8.13
CA THR A 290 14.16 -9.83 7.08
C THR A 290 13.97 -8.32 7.25
N CYS A 291 13.87 -7.81 8.48
CA CYS A 291 13.80 -6.38 8.76
C CYS A 291 15.13 -5.65 8.56
N HIS A 292 16.27 -6.34 8.71
CA HIS A 292 17.60 -5.80 8.44
C HIS A 292 17.87 -5.69 6.93
N ASP A 293 17.53 -6.74 6.18
CA ASP A 293 17.64 -6.77 4.72
C ASP A 293 16.63 -5.82 4.05
N LEU A 294 15.45 -5.64 4.68
CA LEU A 294 14.36 -4.78 4.21
C LEU A 294 13.98 -3.71 5.27
N PRO A 295 14.80 -2.66 5.49
CA PRO A 295 14.55 -1.65 6.53
C PRO A 295 13.18 -0.95 6.45
N ALA A 296 12.58 -0.90 5.26
CA ALA A 296 11.23 -0.37 5.06
C ALA A 296 10.13 -1.17 5.79
N LEU A 297 10.40 -2.41 6.23
CA LEU A 297 9.45 -3.24 6.97
C LEU A 297 9.54 -3.04 8.50
N VAL A 298 10.58 -2.37 9.02
CA VAL A 298 10.79 -2.17 10.47
C VAL A 298 9.54 -1.57 11.14
N ASP A 299 9.05 -0.45 10.61
CA ASP A 299 7.87 0.26 11.11
C ASP A 299 6.58 -0.58 11.02
N GLU A 300 6.45 -1.39 9.96
CA GLU A 300 5.32 -2.31 9.78
C GLU A 300 5.33 -3.41 10.86
N ILE A 301 6.50 -4.00 11.14
CA ILE A 301 6.61 -5.05 12.17
C ILE A 301 6.44 -4.49 13.58
N PHE A 302 6.86 -3.26 13.86
CA PHE A 302 6.48 -2.57 15.09
C PHE A 302 4.96 -2.41 15.22
N CYS A 303 4.26 -1.97 14.15
CA CYS A 303 2.80 -1.88 14.13
C CYS A 303 2.11 -3.25 14.29
N GLN A 304 2.62 -4.30 13.64
CA GLN A 304 2.07 -5.66 13.73
C GLN A 304 2.26 -6.27 15.13
N LEU A 305 3.40 -6.03 15.77
CA LEU A 305 3.64 -6.48 17.15
C LEU A 305 2.73 -5.74 18.14
N VAL A 306 2.65 -4.40 18.06
CA VAL A 306 1.73 -3.59 18.88
C VAL A 306 0.27 -4.00 18.68
N LYS A 307 -0.11 -4.38 17.46
CA LYS A 307 -1.43 -4.95 17.16
C LYS A 307 -1.66 -6.27 17.91
N GLN A 308 -0.74 -7.24 17.84
CA GLN A 308 -0.91 -8.53 18.50
C GLN A 308 -0.85 -8.43 20.04
N THR A 309 -0.05 -7.52 20.60
CA THR A 309 -0.02 -7.26 22.05
C THR A 309 -1.20 -6.42 22.56
N THR A 310 -2.08 -5.90 21.68
CA THR A 310 -3.24 -5.09 22.07
C THR A 310 -4.52 -5.94 22.19
N GLN A 311 -5.00 -6.11 23.42
CA GLN A 311 -6.15 -6.97 23.76
C GLN A 311 -6.04 -8.42 23.24
N PRO A 312 -4.95 -9.16 23.57
CA PRO A 312 -4.84 -10.59 23.30
C PRO A 312 -5.92 -11.40 24.05
N PRO A 313 -6.22 -12.64 23.64
CA PRO A 313 -7.34 -13.42 24.20
C PRO A 313 -7.15 -13.77 25.68
N ILE A 314 -5.90 -13.97 26.10
CA ILE A 314 -5.50 -14.19 27.49
C ILE A 314 -4.24 -13.34 27.75
N PRO A 315 -4.36 -12.11 28.29
CA PRO A 315 -3.22 -11.23 28.54
C PRO A 315 -2.19 -11.86 29.49
N GLY A 316 -0.90 -11.75 29.13
CA GLY A 316 0.21 -12.33 29.88
C GLY A 316 0.35 -13.85 29.76
N ALA A 317 -0.43 -14.52 28.90
CA ALA A 317 -0.23 -15.93 28.59
C ALA A 317 1.13 -16.16 27.88
N PRO A 318 1.75 -17.35 27.99
CA PRO A 318 3.04 -17.64 27.34
C PRO A 318 3.08 -17.39 25.83
N THR A 319 1.93 -17.45 25.15
CA THR A 319 1.76 -17.13 23.71
C THR A 319 1.82 -15.63 23.45
N ASP A 320 1.04 -14.81 24.17
CA ASP A 320 1.09 -13.33 24.13
C ASP A 320 2.52 -12.82 24.42
N LEU A 321 3.18 -13.40 25.43
CA LEU A 321 4.55 -13.03 25.79
C LEU A 321 5.58 -13.28 24.66
N ARG A 322 5.29 -14.09 23.63
CA ARG A 322 6.18 -14.22 22.46
C ARG A 322 6.25 -12.95 21.63
N TYR A 323 5.15 -12.22 21.50
CA TYR A 323 5.13 -10.93 20.80
C TYR A 323 5.94 -9.89 21.58
N TRP A 324 5.79 -9.85 22.90
CA TRP A 324 6.61 -9.01 23.79
C TRP A 324 8.10 -9.34 23.70
N GLN A 325 8.46 -10.63 23.67
CA GLN A 325 9.83 -11.11 23.51
C GLN A 325 10.46 -10.66 22.18
N LEU A 326 9.74 -10.75 21.06
CA LEU A 326 10.24 -10.25 19.77
C LEU A 326 10.25 -8.72 19.70
N LEU A 327 9.29 -8.03 20.33
CA LEU A 327 9.26 -6.56 20.40
C LEU A 327 10.47 -6.00 21.17
N VAL A 328 10.92 -6.68 22.23
CA VAL A 328 12.22 -6.40 22.88
C VAL A 328 13.37 -6.53 21.88
N CYS A 329 13.46 -7.64 21.15
CA CYS A 329 14.54 -7.87 20.19
C CYS A 329 14.53 -6.84 19.04
N MET A 330 13.34 -6.45 18.55
CA MET A 330 13.17 -5.38 17.56
C MET A 330 13.71 -4.05 18.10
N SER A 331 13.33 -3.62 19.31
CA SER A 331 13.80 -2.36 19.91
C SER A 331 15.29 -2.35 20.30
N TYR A 332 15.91 -3.51 20.51
CA TYR A 332 17.36 -3.64 20.67
C TYR A 332 18.13 -3.70 19.33
N THR A 333 17.44 -3.84 18.20
CA THR A 333 18.07 -3.95 16.86
C THR A 333 17.85 -2.72 15.98
N PHE A 334 16.63 -2.18 16.00
CA PHE A 334 16.16 -1.13 15.11
C PHE A 334 15.63 0.09 15.86
N ILE A 335 15.56 1.22 15.16
CA ILE A 335 14.92 2.44 15.63
C ILE A 335 13.70 2.68 14.72
N PRO A 336 12.46 2.64 15.24
CA PRO A 336 11.28 2.99 14.45
C PRO A 336 11.24 4.49 14.11
N SER A 337 10.51 4.87 13.06
CA SER A 337 10.29 6.28 12.76
C SER A 337 9.45 6.98 13.84
N VAL A 338 9.56 8.31 13.93
CA VAL A 338 8.98 9.10 15.03
C VAL A 338 7.47 8.83 15.26
N PRO A 339 6.59 8.75 14.24
CA PRO A 339 5.18 8.44 14.46
C PRO A 339 4.94 7.04 15.05
N ILE A 340 5.73 6.04 14.63
CA ILE A 340 5.65 4.68 15.19
C ILE A 340 6.20 4.67 16.62
N LEU A 341 7.25 5.43 16.89
CA LEU A 341 7.84 5.60 18.22
C LEU A 341 6.87 6.26 19.21
N CYS A 342 6.12 7.28 18.79
CA CYS A 342 5.04 7.89 19.60
C CYS A 342 3.95 6.86 19.90
N TYR A 343 3.42 6.18 18.87
CA TYR A 343 2.38 5.16 19.02
C TYR A 343 2.80 4.01 19.94
N LEU A 344 4.05 3.54 19.81
CA LEU A 344 4.63 2.51 20.69
C LEU A 344 4.71 2.99 22.15
N HIS A 345 5.16 4.21 22.43
CA HIS A 345 5.17 4.75 23.80
C HIS A 345 3.75 4.83 24.41
N LEU A 346 2.76 5.27 23.63
CA LEU A 346 1.36 5.31 24.08
C LEU A 346 0.80 3.90 24.36
N HIS A 347 1.14 2.91 23.54
CA HIS A 347 0.81 1.51 23.80
C HIS A 347 1.46 1.01 25.10
N LEU A 348 2.76 1.23 25.30
CA LEU A 348 3.49 0.78 26.51
C LEU A 348 2.90 1.39 27.79
N GLN A 349 2.66 2.71 27.81
CA GLN A 349 2.02 3.39 28.95
C GLN A 349 0.60 2.87 29.23
N ARG A 350 -0.16 2.49 28.18
CA ARG A 350 -1.50 1.93 28.33
C ARG A 350 -1.45 0.50 28.87
N MET A 351 -0.53 -0.34 28.39
CA MET A 351 -0.36 -1.71 28.89
C MET A 351 0.15 -1.74 30.33
N GLU A 352 0.99 -0.77 30.75
CA GLU A 352 1.40 -0.62 32.14
C GLU A 352 0.24 -0.28 33.08
N LYS A 353 -0.63 0.66 32.68
CA LYS A 353 -1.84 1.02 33.45
C LYS A 353 -2.83 -0.14 33.57
N LEU A 354 -2.92 -1.00 32.55
CA LEU A 354 -3.85 -2.14 32.52
C LEU A 354 -3.32 -3.39 33.25
N PHE A 355 -2.01 -3.66 33.18
CA PHE A 355 -1.40 -4.89 33.70
C PHE A 355 -0.19 -4.60 34.63
N PRO A 356 -0.35 -3.81 35.70
CA PRO A 356 0.76 -3.44 36.58
C PRO A 356 1.39 -4.66 37.26
N ARG A 357 2.73 -4.68 37.34
CA ARG A 357 3.54 -5.75 37.97
C ARG A 357 3.40 -7.13 37.28
N SER A 358 3.17 -7.14 35.98
CA SER A 358 3.14 -8.33 35.13
C SER A 358 4.42 -8.50 34.29
N ALA A 359 4.57 -9.66 33.64
CA ALA A 359 5.61 -9.88 32.63
C ALA A 359 5.50 -8.89 31.45
N VAL A 360 4.28 -8.45 31.11
CA VAL A 360 4.02 -7.41 30.11
C VAL A 360 4.68 -6.08 30.52
N THR A 361 4.51 -5.63 31.77
CA THR A 361 5.20 -4.42 32.26
C THR A 361 6.72 -4.54 32.29
N HIS A 362 7.25 -5.72 32.60
CA HIS A 362 8.69 -5.99 32.59
C HIS A 362 9.28 -5.87 31.18
N TYR A 363 8.67 -6.53 30.19
CA TYR A 363 9.09 -6.38 28.79
C TYR A 363 8.90 -4.94 28.28
N GLY A 364 7.83 -4.25 28.70
CA GLY A 364 7.64 -2.82 28.39
C GLY A 364 8.78 -1.92 28.88
N HIS A 365 9.28 -2.14 30.09
CA HIS A 365 10.46 -1.43 30.61
C HIS A 365 11.73 -1.73 29.80
N LEU A 366 11.94 -2.99 29.40
CA LEU A 366 13.07 -3.37 28.54
C LEU A 366 12.99 -2.71 27.15
N ILE A 367 11.80 -2.63 26.56
CA ILE A 367 11.54 -1.94 25.29
C ILE A 367 11.87 -0.44 25.40
N THR A 368 11.33 0.26 26.41
CA THR A 368 11.63 1.69 26.64
C THR A 368 13.12 1.93 26.87
N GLN A 369 13.78 1.06 27.65
CA GLN A 369 15.23 1.12 27.85
C GLN A 369 16.02 0.92 26.55
N ALA A 370 15.58 -0.01 25.69
CA ALA A 370 16.24 -0.30 24.42
C ALA A 370 16.15 0.89 23.46
N LEU A 371 14.96 1.47 23.30
CA LEU A 371 14.70 2.63 22.43
C LEU A 371 15.51 3.87 22.84
N HIS A 372 15.74 4.08 24.14
CA HIS A 372 16.61 5.16 24.64
C HIS A 372 18.13 4.93 24.46
N LYS A 373 18.56 3.70 24.15
CA LYS A 373 19.98 3.30 24.14
C LYS A 373 20.48 2.80 22.78
N SER A 374 19.58 2.31 21.92
CA SER A 374 19.89 1.82 20.57
C SER A 374 20.38 2.95 19.67
N LYS A 375 21.26 2.62 18.71
CA LYS A 375 21.73 3.53 17.66
C LYS A 375 21.54 2.94 16.25
N GLY A 376 20.73 1.87 16.14
CA GLY A 376 20.79 0.93 15.03
C GLY A 376 21.99 -0.02 15.15
N ARG A 377 21.93 -1.18 14.49
CA ARG A 377 22.99 -2.18 14.48
C ARG A 377 23.37 -2.59 13.05
N GLU A 378 24.66 -2.84 12.85
CA GLU A 378 25.21 -3.37 11.59
C GLU A 378 24.85 -4.85 11.37
N CYS A 379 24.53 -5.58 12.43
CA CYS A 379 24.12 -6.99 12.39
C CYS A 379 22.96 -7.24 13.38
N VAL A 380 22.06 -8.15 13.02
CA VAL A 380 21.02 -8.65 13.92
C VAL A 380 21.62 -9.43 15.11
N PRO A 381 20.91 -9.53 16.24
CA PRO A 381 21.29 -10.38 17.37
C PRO A 381 21.60 -11.84 17.00
N SER A 382 22.55 -12.44 17.72
CA SER A 382 22.82 -13.89 17.65
C SER A 382 21.72 -14.70 18.33
N LEU A 383 21.68 -16.02 18.11
CA LEU A 383 20.71 -16.90 18.79
C LEU A 383 20.88 -16.83 20.32
N ASP A 384 22.13 -16.79 20.83
CA ASP A 384 22.43 -16.68 22.26
C ASP A 384 22.03 -15.30 22.84
N GLU A 385 22.22 -14.22 22.06
CA GLU A 385 21.77 -12.88 22.44
C GLU A 385 20.24 -12.81 22.51
N ILE A 386 19.53 -13.36 21.52
CA ILE A 386 18.06 -13.46 21.53
C ILE A 386 17.60 -14.29 22.74
N ALA A 387 18.19 -15.46 22.99
CA ALA A 387 17.89 -16.30 24.15
C ALA A 387 18.02 -15.52 25.47
N THR A 388 19.08 -14.73 25.58
CA THR A 388 19.38 -13.90 26.76
C THR A 388 18.41 -12.72 26.91
N LEU A 389 18.07 -12.04 25.81
CA LEU A 389 17.09 -10.96 25.77
C LEU A 389 15.69 -11.42 26.18
N ILE A 390 15.20 -12.53 25.60
CA ILE A 390 13.86 -13.05 25.91
C ILE A 390 13.80 -13.64 27.32
N GLY A 391 14.89 -14.23 27.80
CA GLY A 391 15.08 -14.73 29.16
C GLY A 391 15.35 -13.65 30.22
N SER A 392 15.57 -12.39 29.81
CA SER A 392 15.86 -11.25 30.71
C SER A 392 17.08 -11.43 31.61
N GLN A 393 18.18 -11.96 31.07
CA GLN A 393 19.47 -12.10 31.76
C GLN A 393 20.55 -11.19 31.13
N GLU A 394 21.74 -11.14 31.73
CA GLU A 394 22.92 -10.49 31.11
C GLU A 394 23.76 -11.53 30.35
N ILE A 395 24.43 -11.14 29.26
CA ILE A 395 25.11 -12.10 28.37
C ILE A 395 26.58 -12.28 28.83
N PRO A 396 26.98 -13.44 29.39
CA PRO A 396 28.37 -13.68 29.78
C PRO A 396 29.26 -13.89 28.54
N HIS A 397 30.07 -12.90 28.20
CA HIS A 397 31.04 -12.98 27.11
C HIS A 397 32.44 -13.32 27.64
N SER A 398 33.15 -14.19 26.93
CA SER A 398 34.53 -14.53 27.21
C SER A 398 35.51 -13.65 26.42
N ILE A 399 36.24 -12.77 27.09
CA ILE A 399 37.34 -12.00 26.49
C ILE A 399 38.65 -12.81 26.63
N HIS A 400 39.29 -13.12 25.50
CA HIS A 400 40.55 -13.86 25.46
C HIS A 400 41.75 -12.89 25.35
N CYS A 401 42.37 -12.56 26.48
CA CYS A 401 43.57 -11.73 26.52
C CYS A 401 44.82 -12.52 26.05
N PRO A 402 45.65 -11.98 25.13
CA PRO A 402 46.89 -12.64 24.75
C PRO A 402 47.85 -12.81 25.94
N GLY A 403 48.12 -14.06 26.33
CA GLY A 403 49.10 -14.42 27.36
C GLY A 403 48.56 -14.63 28.78
N THR A 404 47.26 -14.51 29.03
CA THR A 404 46.63 -14.78 30.36
C THR A 404 45.27 -15.49 30.22
N THR A 405 44.73 -15.95 31.35
CA THR A 405 43.44 -16.65 31.43
C THR A 405 42.27 -15.84 30.87
N THR A 406 41.31 -16.53 30.25
CA THR A 406 40.05 -15.96 29.76
C THR A 406 39.27 -15.25 30.86
N CYS A 407 38.88 -14.00 30.61
CA CYS A 407 38.04 -13.21 31.50
C CYS A 407 36.57 -13.28 31.06
N TYR A 408 35.66 -13.56 31.98
CA TYR A 408 34.22 -13.48 31.73
C TYR A 408 33.71 -12.09 32.10
N VAL A 409 33.01 -11.44 31.16
CA VAL A 409 32.44 -10.10 31.31
C VAL A 409 30.96 -10.16 30.95
N ALA A 410 30.10 -9.67 31.84
CA ALA A 410 28.69 -9.49 31.53
C ALA A 410 28.53 -8.32 30.55
N ILE A 411 28.02 -8.61 29.35
CA ILE A 411 27.75 -7.62 28.31
C ILE A 411 26.24 -7.57 28.10
N THR A 412 25.70 -6.36 27.95
CA THR A 412 24.33 -6.15 27.49
C THR A 412 24.35 -5.66 26.04
N SER A 413 23.29 -5.97 25.30
CA SER A 413 23.09 -5.73 23.86
C SER A 413 23.30 -4.29 23.33
N ASN A 414 23.49 -3.31 24.22
CA ASN A 414 23.76 -1.90 23.91
C ASN A 414 25.11 -1.39 24.46
N VAL A 415 26.08 -2.29 24.71
CA VAL A 415 27.44 -1.92 25.15
C VAL A 415 28.36 -1.71 23.95
N THR A 416 29.02 -0.55 23.91
CA THR A 416 30.08 -0.25 22.95
C THR A 416 31.44 -0.73 23.47
N ALA A 417 32.30 -1.24 22.58
CA ALA A 417 33.64 -1.74 22.93
C ALA A 417 34.49 -0.73 23.74
N GLN A 418 34.26 0.57 23.52
CA GLN A 418 34.86 1.71 24.23
C GLN A 418 34.51 1.78 25.74
N LYS A 419 33.73 0.83 26.28
CA LYS A 419 33.48 0.65 27.72
C LYS A 419 34.25 -0.53 28.34
N HIS A 420 35.05 -1.24 27.55
CA HIS A 420 35.84 -2.41 27.96
C HIS A 420 37.34 -2.26 27.64
N VAL A 421 37.78 -1.02 27.36
CA VAL A 421 39.18 -0.59 27.19
C VAL A 421 39.46 0.50 28.20
#